data_AF-A0A242DZY4-F1
#
_entry.id   AF-A0A242DZY4-F1
#
_cell.length_a   1.000
_cell.length_b   1.000
_cell.length_c   1.000
_cell.angle_alpha   90.00
_cell.angle_beta   90.00
_cell.angle_gamma   90.00
#
_symmetry.space_group_name_H-M   'P 1'
#
loop_
_entity.id
_entity.type
_entity.pdbx_description
1 polymer ?
#
loop_
_entity_poly.entity_id
_entity_poly.type
_entity_poly.pdbx_seq_one_letter_code
_entity_poly.pdbx_strand_id
1 'polypeptide(L)'
;MTITEKNYNKLSNIVYLLDPKHKNYASYLKEAGIYSFGNTKFQILKIKDSLDGMQAMAVAPIVHSKLENKNFKNKKILANFCVLK
;
A
#
# COMPACT_ATOMS: atom_id res chain seq x y z
N MET A 1 6.26 12.26 12.97
CA MET A 1 6.90 11.54 11.84
C MET A 1 6.17 11.93 10.56
N THR A 2 6.87 12.48 9.58
CA THR A 2 6.27 12.96 8.33
C THR A 2 6.43 11.88 7.26
N ILE A 3 5.33 11.41 6.68
CA ILE A 3 5.39 10.52 5.51
C ILE A 3 6.01 11.32 4.37
N THR A 4 7.17 10.88 3.87
CA THR A 4 7.90 11.59 2.82
C THR A 4 7.50 11.08 1.44
N GLU A 5 7.74 11.88 0.39
CA GLU A 5 7.51 11.46 -1.00
C GLU A 5 8.25 10.19 -1.40
N LYS A 6 9.41 9.92 -0.80
CA LYS A 6 10.15 8.66 -1.00
C LYS A 6 9.34 7.45 -0.56
N ASN A 7 8.52 7.58 0.49
CA ASN A 7 7.62 6.50 0.91
C ASN A 7 6.48 6.32 -0.11
N TYR A 8 5.97 7.41 -0.69
CA TYR A 8 4.93 7.35 -1.72
C TYR A 8 5.42 6.65 -3.00
N ASN A 9 6.62 6.97 -3.48
CA ASN A 9 7.20 6.30 -4.65
C ASN A 9 7.41 4.80 -4.42
N LYS A 10 7.86 4.40 -3.22
CA LYS A 10 8.01 2.98 -2.87
C LYS A 10 6.66 2.27 -2.88
N LEU A 11 5.65 2.85 -2.22
CA LEU A 11 4.30 2.28 -2.17
C LEU A 11 3.69 2.11 -3.56
N SER A 12 3.94 3.03 -4.49
CA SER A 12 3.47 2.91 -5.89
C SER A 12 4.08 1.70 -6.58
N ASN A 13 5.39 1.50 -6.44
CA ASN A 13 6.06 0.31 -7.01
C ASN A 13 5.56 -1.01 -6.42
N ILE A 14 5.12 -1.00 -5.16
CA ILE A 14 4.62 -2.20 -4.48
C ILE A 14 3.27 -2.65 -5.02
N VAL A 15 2.43 -1.73 -5.52
CA VAL A 15 1.15 -2.09 -6.13
C VAL A 15 1.35 -3.05 -7.31
N TYR A 16 2.37 -2.83 -8.14
CA TYR A 16 2.72 -3.76 -9.24
C TYR A 16 3.11 -5.16 -8.78
N LEU A 17 3.59 -5.32 -7.54
CA LEU A 17 3.96 -6.62 -6.99
C LEU A 17 2.75 -7.43 -6.52
N LEU A 18 1.55 -6.84 -6.48
CA LEU A 18 0.31 -7.55 -6.16
C LEU A 18 -0.21 -8.36 -7.36
N ASP A 19 0.27 -8.09 -8.57
CA ASP A 19 -0.14 -8.81 -9.77
C ASP A 19 0.60 -10.15 -9.90
N PRO A 20 -0.09 -11.30 -9.88
CA PRO A 20 0.51 -12.61 -10.13
C PRO A 20 1.18 -12.75 -11.49
N LYS A 21 0.81 -11.91 -12.48
CA LYS A 21 1.44 -11.89 -13.81
C LYS A 21 2.71 -11.04 -13.85
N HIS A 22 2.95 -10.20 -12.85
CA HIS A 22 4.14 -9.38 -12.80
C HIS A 22 5.36 -10.24 -12.48
N LYS A 23 6.49 -9.99 -13.17
CA LYS A 23 7.73 -10.78 -13.04
C LYS A 23 8.23 -10.87 -11.59
N ASN A 24 7.94 -9.84 -10.80
CA ASN A 24 8.34 -9.74 -9.39
C ASN A 24 7.15 -9.91 -8.44
N TYR A 25 6.11 -10.67 -8.83
CA TYR A 25 4.95 -10.92 -7.98
C TYR A 25 5.36 -11.33 -6.56
N ALA A 26 4.83 -10.62 -5.58
CA ALA A 26 5.09 -10.84 -4.18
C ALA A 26 3.88 -11.50 -3.51
N SER A 27 3.83 -12.84 -3.57
CA SER A 27 2.77 -13.67 -2.97
C SER A 27 2.60 -13.48 -1.45
N TYR A 28 3.61 -12.91 -0.77
CA TYR A 28 3.54 -12.61 0.65
C TYR A 28 2.74 -11.34 0.96
N LEU A 29 2.49 -10.46 -0.03
CA LEU A 29 1.70 -9.25 0.15
C LEU A 29 0.21 -9.60 0.19
N LYS A 30 -0.38 -9.43 1.36
CA LYS A 30 -1.78 -9.72 1.65
C LYS A 30 -2.41 -8.63 2.51
N GLU A 31 -3.74 -8.55 2.42
CA GLU A 31 -4.55 -7.71 3.28
C GLU A 31 -4.29 -7.99 4.76
N ALA A 32 -4.44 -6.95 5.59
CA ALA A 32 -4.08 -6.91 7.00
C ALA A 32 -2.60 -7.18 7.32
N GLY A 33 -1.76 -7.47 6.32
CA GLY A 33 -0.33 -7.64 6.50
C GLY A 33 0.37 -6.33 6.83
N ILE A 34 1.40 -6.43 7.67
CA ILE A 34 2.23 -5.30 8.09
C ILE A 34 3.59 -5.43 7.43
N TYR A 35 4.00 -4.40 6.70
CA TYR A 35 5.24 -4.37 5.95
C TYR A 35 6.02 -3.09 6.23
N SER A 36 7.35 -3.20 6.24
CA SER A 36 8.24 -2.05 6.38
C SER A 36 8.60 -1.51 5.01
N PHE A 37 8.19 -0.29 4.70
CA PHE A 37 8.56 0.40 3.47
C PHE A 37 9.46 1.58 3.80
N GLY A 38 10.77 1.40 3.58
CA GLY A 38 11.77 2.33 4.11
C GLY A 38 11.82 2.28 5.63
N ASN A 39 11.76 3.43 6.28
CA ASN A 39 11.84 3.55 7.74
C ASN A 39 10.46 3.55 8.42
N THR A 40 9.37 3.32 7.66
CA THR A 40 8.00 3.37 8.18
C THR A 40 7.31 2.03 7.96
N LYS A 41 6.59 1.55 8.98
CA LYS A 41 5.74 0.37 8.87
C LYS A 41 4.37 0.78 8.36
N PHE A 42 3.82 0.00 7.44
CA PHE A 42 2.49 0.19 6.90
C PHE A 42 1.71 -1.10 6.99
N GLN A 43 0.42 -0.97 7.24
CA GLN A 43 -0.55 -2.05 7.14
C GLN A 43 -1.30 -1.92 5.83
N ILE A 44 -1.40 -3.00 5.07
CA ILE A 44 -2.30 -3.07 3.93
C ILE A 44 -3.71 -3.24 4.48
N LEU A 45 -4.57 -2.26 4.23
CA LEU A 45 -5.96 -2.30 4.68
C LEU A 45 -6.83 -3.09 3.70
N LYS A 46 -6.61 -2.86 2.40
CA LYS A 46 -7.41 -3.48 1.35
C LYS A 46 -6.63 -3.54 0.05
N ILE A 47 -6.79 -4.62 -0.68
CA ILE A 47 -6.30 -4.82 -2.04
C ILE A 47 -7.52 -4.98 -2.93
N LYS A 48 -7.51 -4.31 -4.08
CA LYS A 48 -8.58 -4.45 -5.07
C LYS A 48 -7.95 -4.68 -6.42
N ASP A 49 -8.19 -5.86 -6.98
CA ASP A 49 -8.06 -6.12 -8.40
C ASP A 49 -9.35 -5.71 -9.10
N SER A 50 -9.24 -4.91 -10.15
CA SER A 50 -10.31 -4.66 -11.10
C SER A 50 -10.15 -5.59 -12.29
N LEU A 51 -11.28 -6.09 -12.80
CA LEU A 51 -11.32 -6.98 -13.97
C LEU A 51 -10.67 -6.35 -15.22
N ASP A 52 -10.59 -5.02 -15.28
CA ASP A 52 -9.99 -4.24 -16.37
C ASP A 52 -8.45 -4.12 -16.29
N GLY A 53 -7.79 -4.95 -15.49
CA GLY A 53 -6.34 -4.90 -15.32
C GLY A 53 -5.85 -3.75 -14.42
N MET A 54 -6.74 -3.10 -13.67
CA MET A 54 -6.34 -2.09 -12.69
C MET A 54 -6.16 -2.71 -11.31
N GLN A 55 -5.03 -2.45 -10.67
CA GLN A 55 -4.78 -2.83 -9.29
C GLN A 55 -4.73 -1.61 -8.38
N ALA A 56 -5.34 -1.75 -7.21
CA ALA A 56 -5.34 -0.72 -6.19
C ALA A 56 -4.99 -1.31 -4.83
N MET A 57 -4.17 -0.57 -4.08
CA MET A 57 -3.81 -0.91 -2.70
C MET A 57 -4.08 0.27 -1.78
N ALA A 58 -4.84 0.03 -0.72
CA ALA A 58 -5.03 0.97 0.37
C ALA A 58 -4.09 0.60 1.54
N VAL A 59 -3.29 1.55 1.99
CA VAL A 59 -2.35 1.36 3.10
C VAL A 59 -2.51 2.41 4.19
N ALA A 60 -2.19 2.03 5.42
CA ALA A 60 -2.13 2.93 6.56
C ALA A 60 -0.78 2.81 7.27
N PRO A 61 -0.12 3.92 7.64
CA PRO A 61 1.10 3.87 8.44
C PRO A 61 0.80 3.41 9.86
N ILE A 62 1.72 2.62 10.43
CA ILE A 62 1.73 2.28 11.85
C ILE A 62 2.76 3.19 12.53
N VAL A 63 2.29 4.00 13.47
CA VAL A 63 3.10 4.99 14.16
C VAL A 63 3.03 4.70 15.66
N HIS A 64 4.18 4.63 16.33
CA HIS A 64 4.29 4.28 17.76
C HIS A 64 3.50 3.03 18.16
N SER A 65 3.59 1.96 17.34
CA SER A 65 2.90 0.67 17.55
C SER A 65 1.37 0.77 17.60
N LYS A 66 0.80 1.91 17.21
CA LYS A 66 -0.64 2.11 17.09
C LYS A 66 -0.98 2.31 15.62
N LEU A 67 -1.97 1.56 15.13
CA LEU A 67 -2.58 1.88 13.86
C LEU A 67 -3.22 3.26 14.01
N GLU A 68 -2.72 4.26 13.28
CA GLU A 68 -3.38 5.56 13.25
C GLU A 68 -4.66 5.46 12.41
N ASN A 69 -5.73 4.97 13.05
CA ASN A 69 -7.11 5.05 12.55
C ASN A 69 -7.82 6.33 13.01
N LYS A 70 -7.14 7.21 13.75
CA LYS A 70 -7.72 8.46 14.27
C LYS A 70 -7.78 9.48 13.13
N ASN A 71 -9.00 9.69 12.63
CA ASN A 71 -9.38 10.64 11.57
C ASN A 71 -9.13 10.19 10.12
N PHE A 72 -9.89 9.17 9.70
CA PHE A 72 -10.21 8.89 8.28
C PHE A 72 -10.65 10.12 7.47
N LYS A 73 -11.17 11.18 8.13
CA LYS A 73 -11.64 12.42 7.48
C LYS A 73 -10.54 13.41 7.09
N ASN A 74 -9.33 13.34 7.65
CA ASN A 74 -8.31 14.38 7.46
C ASN A 74 -6.90 13.86 7.13
N LYS A 75 -6.64 12.55 7.20
CA LYS A 75 -5.35 11.97 6.81
C LYS A 75 -5.55 11.14 5.55
N LYS A 76 -4.92 11.56 4.44
CA LYS A 76 -4.91 10.88 3.14
C LYS A 76 -4.83 9.36 3.32
N ILE A 77 -5.94 8.66 3.13
CA ILE A 77 -5.90 7.23 2.82
C ILE A 77 -5.19 7.17 1.47
N LEU A 78 -3.95 6.68 1.46
CA LEU A 78 -3.19 6.63 0.23
C LEU A 78 -3.63 5.38 -0.54
N ALA A 79 -4.56 5.58 -1.46
CA ALA A 79 -4.88 4.62 -2.49
C ALA A 79 -3.94 4.87 -3.67
N ASN A 80 -2.99 3.96 -3.88
CA ASN A 80 -2.19 3.96 -5.11
C ASN A 80 -2.88 3.01 -6.11
N PHE A 81 -3.05 3.52 -7.33
CA PHE A 81 -3.65 2.81 -8.45
C PHE A 81 -2.56 2.56 -9.51
N CYS A 82 -2.48 1.33 -9.99
CA CYS A 82 -1.66 0.97 -11.14
C CYS A 82 -2.55 0.35 -12.20
N VAL A 83 -2.37 0.80 -13.45
CA VAL A 83 -3.01 0.20 -14.62
C VAL A 83 -2.01 -0.78 -15.21
N LEU A 84 -2.35 -2.06 -15.26
CA LEU A 84 -1.60 -3.06 -15.98
C LEU A 84 -1.87 -2.84 -17.48
N LYS A 85 -0.81 -2.60 -18.25
CA LYS A 85 -0.84 -2.47 -19.71
C LYS A 85 -0.60 -3.81 -20.38
#